data_AF-A0A0F9P0Y4-F1
#
_entry.id   AF-A0A0F9P0Y4-F1
#
_cell.length_a   1.000
_cell.length_b   1.000
_cell.length_c   1.000
_cell.angle_alpha   90.00
_cell.angle_beta   90.00
_cell.angle_gamma   90.00
#
_symmetry.space_group_name_H-M   'P 1'
#
loop_
_entity.id
_entity.type
_entity.pdbx_description
1 polymer ?
#
loop_
_entity_poly.entity_id
_entity_poly.type
_entity_poly.pdbx_seq_one_letter_code
_entity_poly.pdbx_strand_id
1 'polypeptide(L)'
;MNSKSSDRVSLAVLKAEEKELKQRLHDDLNKKHRQLFIFMDILIVAIILFNFGAVVITNVIAMKVEPKTVEILEVNPVRAEITGLELHEDWKPIFFNFILTVGGWFLIIWAYVYHRRRVYTNTQLTLLLAIVIGYSFLFGLDFFNNFGYLIGGLVYG
;
A
#
# COMPACT_ATOMS: atom_id res chain seq x y z
N MET A 1 -18.61 24.69 -43.72
CA MET A 1 -18.75 23.57 -42.75
C MET A 1 -17.37 23.02 -42.30
N ASN A 2 -16.35 23.88 -42.05
CA ASN A 2 -14.95 23.46 -41.84
C ASN A 2 -14.28 23.97 -40.54
N SER A 3 -14.95 24.75 -39.69
CA SER A 3 -14.30 25.30 -38.48
C SER A 3 -14.11 24.26 -37.38
N LYS A 4 -15.08 23.36 -37.18
CA LYS A 4 -15.04 22.36 -36.10
C LYS A 4 -13.91 21.32 -36.25
N SER A 5 -13.43 21.03 -37.45
CA SER A 5 -12.29 20.11 -37.65
C SER A 5 -10.95 20.80 -37.39
N SER A 6 -10.78 22.03 -37.87
CA SER A 6 -9.60 22.87 -37.63
C SER A 6 -9.37 23.13 -36.14
N ASP A 7 -10.43 23.47 -35.41
CA ASP A 7 -10.34 23.74 -33.96
C ASP A 7 -9.98 22.49 -33.15
N ARG A 8 -10.45 21.31 -33.57
CA ARG A 8 -10.11 20.03 -32.92
C ARG A 8 -8.66 19.62 -33.17
N VAL A 9 -8.13 19.88 -34.36
CA VAL A 9 -6.72 19.61 -34.69
C VAL A 9 -5.81 20.55 -33.90
N SER A 10 -6.15 21.84 -33.83
CA SER A 10 -5.44 22.83 -33.00
C SER A 10 -5.40 22.44 -31.51
N LEU A 11 -6.55 22.05 -30.94
CA LEU A 11 -6.63 21.60 -29.55
C LEU A 11 -5.87 20.30 -29.28
N ALA A 12 -5.82 19.38 -30.25
CA ALA A 12 -5.07 18.13 -30.11
C ALA A 12 -3.56 18.38 -30.08
N VAL A 13 -3.07 19.29 -30.91
CA VAL A 13 -1.65 19.69 -30.95
C VAL A 13 -1.24 20.37 -29.64
N LEU A 14 -2.04 21.32 -29.15
CA LEU A 14 -1.77 22.01 -27.88
C LEU A 14 -1.72 21.04 -26.68
N LYS A 15 -2.61 20.04 -26.64
CA LYS A 15 -2.59 19.00 -25.60
C LYS A 15 -1.36 18.10 -25.69
N ALA A 16 -0.89 17.81 -26.90
CA ALA A 16 0.30 17.00 -27.10
C ALA A 16 1.56 17.76 -26.63
N GLU A 17 1.68 19.03 -26.98
CA GLU A 17 2.77 19.90 -26.52
C GLU A 17 2.77 20.09 -25.00
N GLU A 18 1.60 20.31 -24.38
CA GLU A 18 1.46 20.41 -22.93
C GLU A 18 1.90 19.11 -22.22
N LYS A 19 1.51 17.95 -22.79
CA LYS A 19 1.89 16.65 -22.25
C LYS A 19 3.40 16.44 -22.34
N GLU A 20 4.01 16.80 -23.46
CA GLU A 20 5.45 16.69 -23.66
C GLU A 20 6.21 17.60 -22.70
N LEU A 21 5.77 18.85 -22.52
CA LEU A 21 6.37 19.79 -21.58
C LEU A 21 6.28 19.27 -20.14
N LYS A 22 5.11 18.77 -19.72
CA LYS A 22 4.94 18.14 -18.40
C LYS A 22 5.87 16.95 -18.21
N GLN A 23 6.01 16.12 -19.24
CA GLN A 23 6.88 14.96 -19.16
C GLN A 23 8.35 15.36 -19.00
N ARG A 24 8.83 16.35 -19.77
CA ARG A 24 10.18 16.92 -19.60
C ARG A 24 10.39 17.48 -18.20
N LEU A 25 9.44 18.25 -17.67
CA LEU A 25 9.50 18.78 -16.30
C LEU A 25 9.55 17.67 -15.24
N HIS A 26 8.77 16.59 -15.43
CA HIS A 26 8.81 15.43 -14.56
C HIS A 26 10.18 14.75 -14.58
N ASP A 27 10.73 14.54 -15.78
CA ASP A 27 12.00 13.85 -15.96
C ASP A 27 13.16 14.66 -15.38
N ASP A 28 13.15 15.99 -15.56
CA ASP A 28 14.12 16.90 -14.96
C ASP A 28 14.04 16.87 -13.43
N LEU A 29 12.83 16.90 -12.86
CA LEU A 29 12.62 16.85 -11.42
C LEU A 29 13.05 15.49 -10.85
N ASN A 30 12.70 14.39 -11.53
CA ASN A 30 13.13 13.03 -11.18
C ASN A 30 14.65 12.91 -11.21
N LYS A 31 15.31 13.47 -12.22
CA LYS A 31 16.77 13.44 -12.34
C LYS A 31 17.42 14.21 -11.21
N LYS A 32 16.90 15.41 -10.90
CA LYS A 32 17.40 16.27 -9.82
C LYS A 32 17.23 15.64 -8.43
N HIS A 33 16.10 14.98 -8.18
CA HIS A 33 15.74 14.43 -6.87
C HIS A 33 15.64 12.90 -6.85
N ARG A 34 16.43 12.22 -7.69
CA ARG A 34 16.34 10.77 -7.91
C ARG A 34 16.37 9.96 -6.61
N GLN A 35 17.31 10.28 -5.71
CA GLN A 35 17.45 9.58 -4.43
C GLN A 35 16.22 9.76 -3.54
N LEU A 36 15.59 10.94 -3.54
CA LEU A 36 14.40 11.20 -2.75
C LEU A 36 13.20 10.37 -3.25
N PHE A 37 13.01 10.29 -4.57
CA PHE A 37 11.98 9.42 -5.15
C PHE A 37 12.21 7.94 -4.82
N ILE A 38 13.45 7.46 -4.94
CA ILE A 38 13.80 6.08 -4.56
C ILE A 38 13.50 5.84 -3.08
N PHE A 39 13.87 6.78 -2.21
CA PHE A 39 13.61 6.65 -0.77
C PHE A 39 12.11 6.60 -0.47
N MET A 40 11.30 7.47 -1.08
CA MET A 40 9.83 7.43 -0.93
C MET A 40 9.24 6.11 -1.45
N ASP A 41 9.72 5.62 -2.61
CA ASP A 41 9.28 4.34 -3.18
C ASP A 41 9.58 3.18 -2.21
N ILE A 42 10.79 3.13 -1.63
CA ILE A 42 11.18 2.12 -0.63
C ILE A 42 10.32 2.23 0.63
N LEU A 43 10.09 3.44 1.12
CA LEU A 43 9.33 3.69 2.34
C LEU A 43 7.90 3.18 2.21
N ILE A 44 7.23 3.47 1.09
CA ILE A 44 5.87 2.98 0.80
C ILE A 44 5.82 1.45 0.77
N VAL A 45 6.80 0.81 0.12
CA VAL A 45 6.88 -0.66 0.09
C VAL A 45 7.11 -1.22 1.50
N ALA A 46 8.01 -0.63 2.28
CA ALA A 46 8.31 -1.05 3.65
C ALA A 46 7.08 -0.96 4.56
N ILE A 47 6.30 0.13 4.47
CA ILE A 47 5.06 0.31 5.24
C ILE A 47 4.09 -0.83 4.95
N ILE A 48 3.91 -1.18 3.69
CA ILE A 48 2.99 -2.23 3.29
C ILE A 48 3.47 -3.59 3.79
N LEU A 49 4.78 -3.88 3.70
CA LEU A 49 5.34 -5.11 4.25
C LEU A 49 5.18 -5.20 5.78
N PHE A 50 5.41 -4.11 6.51
CA PHE A 50 5.18 -4.07 7.96
C PHE A 50 3.70 -4.28 8.32
N ASN A 51 2.80 -3.72 7.52
CA ASN A 51 1.36 -3.91 7.68
C ASN A 51 0.93 -5.36 7.39
N PHE A 52 1.49 -6.00 6.36
CA PHE A 52 1.31 -7.44 6.15
C PHE A 52 1.79 -8.23 7.36
N GLY A 53 2.97 -7.90 7.90
CA GLY A 53 3.50 -8.51 9.11
C GLY A 53 2.55 -8.36 10.29
N ALA A 54 2.04 -7.15 10.56
CA ALA A 54 1.10 -6.90 11.64
C ALA A 54 -0.21 -7.68 11.48
N VAL A 55 -0.81 -7.70 10.28
CA VAL A 55 -2.07 -8.43 10.04
C VAL A 55 -1.87 -9.94 10.21
N VAL A 56 -0.77 -10.49 9.70
CA VAL A 56 -0.44 -11.91 9.88
C VAL A 56 -0.22 -12.23 11.35
N ILE A 57 0.55 -11.39 12.06
CA ILE A 57 0.81 -11.54 13.50
C ILE A 57 -0.51 -11.49 14.28
N THR A 58 -1.35 -10.48 14.07
CA THR A 58 -2.63 -10.33 14.77
C THR A 58 -3.56 -11.49 14.49
N ASN A 59 -3.65 -11.97 13.24
CA ASN A 59 -4.47 -13.13 12.91
C ASN A 59 -3.92 -14.42 13.55
N VAL A 60 -2.59 -14.63 13.56
CA VAL A 60 -1.96 -15.79 14.20
C VAL A 60 -2.11 -15.74 15.73
N ILE A 61 -1.97 -14.57 16.35
CA ILE A 61 -2.18 -14.40 17.80
C ILE A 61 -3.66 -14.63 18.13
N ALA A 62 -4.59 -13.99 17.41
CA ALA A 62 -6.02 -14.16 17.64
C ALA A 62 -6.44 -15.63 17.52
N MET A 63 -5.87 -16.38 16.55
CA MET A 63 -6.07 -17.82 16.42
C MET A 63 -5.46 -18.65 17.56
N LYS A 64 -4.43 -18.15 18.27
CA LYS A 64 -3.80 -18.86 19.41
C LYS A 64 -4.50 -18.62 20.75
N VAL A 65 -5.28 -17.54 20.86
CA VAL A 65 -5.97 -17.18 22.12
C VAL A 65 -7.19 -18.09 22.38
N GLU A 66 -7.60 -18.93 21.42
CA GLU A 66 -8.41 -20.14 21.68
C GLU A 66 -7.55 -21.42 21.51
N PRO A 67 -6.99 -21.97 22.60
CA PRO A 67 -5.97 -22.99 22.49
C PRO A 67 -6.57 -24.37 22.68
N LYS A 68 -6.37 -25.27 21.71
CA LYS A 68 -6.08 -26.67 22.06
C LYS A 68 -4.93 -27.32 21.34
N THR A 69 -4.42 -26.78 20.22
CA THR A 69 -3.22 -27.35 19.59
C THR A 69 -2.34 -26.27 18.98
N VAL A 70 -1.11 -26.20 19.50
CA VAL A 70 -0.05 -25.29 19.08
C VAL A 70 0.61 -25.86 17.83
N GLU A 71 -0.08 -25.85 16.70
CA GLU A 71 0.55 -26.06 15.39
C GLU A 71 0.11 -24.93 14.46
N ILE A 72 1.01 -23.97 14.24
CA ILE A 72 0.84 -23.01 13.14
C ILE A 72 1.13 -23.79 11.86
N LEU A 73 0.09 -24.38 11.27
CA LEU A 73 0.15 -24.88 9.90
C LEU A 73 -0.45 -23.80 9.01
N GLU A 74 0.35 -23.28 8.07
CA GLU A 74 -0.15 -22.49 6.95
C GLU A 74 -0.99 -23.42 6.07
N VAL A 75 -2.30 -23.49 6.33
CA VAL A 75 -3.19 -24.40 5.61
C VAL A 75 -4.10 -23.57 4.72
N ASN A 76 -3.76 -23.55 3.44
CA ASN A 76 -4.68 -23.14 2.38
C ASN A 76 -6.00 -23.94 2.55
N PRO A 77 -7.19 -23.32 2.46
CA PRO A 77 -8.48 -24.00 2.62
C PRO A 77 -8.64 -25.26 1.74
N VAL A 78 -8.06 -25.29 0.54
CA VAL A 78 -8.03 -26.50 -0.31
C VAL A 78 -7.22 -27.63 0.33
N ARG A 79 -6.13 -27.29 1.01
CA ARG A 79 -5.29 -28.24 1.73
C ARG A 79 -5.98 -28.73 3.00
N ALA A 80 -6.70 -27.85 3.72
CA ALA A 80 -7.44 -28.20 4.94
C ALA A 80 -8.48 -29.28 4.68
N GLU A 81 -9.21 -29.17 3.56
CA GLU A 81 -10.21 -30.14 3.11
C GLU A 81 -9.58 -31.50 2.75
N ILE A 82 -8.36 -31.50 2.19
CA ILE A 82 -7.61 -32.73 1.85
C ILE A 82 -6.98 -33.38 3.10
N THR A 83 -6.58 -32.60 4.10
CA THR A 83 -5.90 -33.09 5.32
C THR A 83 -6.81 -33.27 6.54
N GLY A 84 -8.11 -32.99 6.43
CA GLY A 84 -9.05 -33.16 7.55
C GLY A 84 -8.87 -32.16 8.69
N LEU A 85 -8.38 -30.96 8.38
CA LEU A 85 -8.25 -29.87 9.35
C LEU A 85 -9.53 -29.03 9.36
N GLU A 86 -10.08 -28.78 10.54
CA GLU A 86 -11.29 -27.96 10.70
C GLU A 86 -10.93 -26.47 10.61
N LEU A 87 -11.62 -25.74 9.73
CA LEU A 87 -11.54 -24.29 9.65
C LEU A 87 -12.23 -23.68 10.88
N HIS A 88 -11.59 -22.69 11.51
CA HIS A 88 -12.14 -21.95 12.65
C HIS A 88 -13.57 -21.44 12.36
N GLU A 89 -14.50 -21.52 13.31
CA GLU A 89 -15.92 -21.17 13.08
C GLU A 89 -16.10 -19.74 12.50
N ASP A 90 -15.20 -18.82 12.87
CA ASP A 90 -15.19 -17.40 12.46
C ASP A 90 -14.24 -17.08 11.29
N TRP A 91 -13.86 -18.05 10.46
CA TRP A 91 -12.92 -17.78 9.35
C TRP A 91 -13.44 -16.74 8.35
N LYS A 92 -14.77 -16.66 8.13
CA LYS A 92 -15.39 -15.75 7.16
C LYS A 92 -15.16 -14.27 7.48
N PRO A 93 -15.49 -13.76 8.69
CA PRO A 93 -15.23 -12.37 9.03
C PRO A 93 -13.73 -12.03 9.03
N ILE A 94 -12.86 -12.96 9.49
CA ILE A 94 -11.40 -12.76 9.46
C ILE A 94 -10.90 -12.61 8.03
N PHE A 95 -11.34 -13.51 7.13
CA PHE A 95 -10.95 -13.49 5.73
C PHE A 95 -11.49 -12.26 4.98
N PHE A 96 -12.72 -11.84 5.28
CA PHE A 96 -13.30 -10.63 4.70
C PHE A 96 -12.54 -9.37 5.13
N ASN A 97 -12.18 -9.26 6.41
CA ASN A 97 -11.36 -8.16 6.91
C ASN A 97 -9.96 -8.17 6.27
N PHE A 98 -9.36 -9.36 6.08
CA PHE A 98 -8.11 -9.49 5.35
C PHE A 98 -8.22 -8.96 3.91
N ILE A 99 -9.27 -9.33 3.17
CA ILE A 99 -9.52 -8.81 1.81
C ILE A 99 -9.68 -7.30 1.82
N LEU A 100 -10.47 -6.74 2.74
CA LEU A 100 -10.66 -5.29 2.84
C LEU A 100 -9.35 -4.56 3.09
N THR A 101 -8.51 -5.10 3.98
CA THR A 101 -7.20 -4.53 4.29
C THR A 101 -6.25 -4.58 3.10
N VAL A 102 -6.18 -5.72 2.39
CA VAL A 102 -5.38 -5.85 1.16
C VAL A 102 -5.89 -4.91 0.06
N GLY A 103 -7.21 -4.79 -0.10
CA GLY A 103 -7.83 -3.85 -1.03
C GLY A 103 -7.50 -2.40 -0.71
N GLY A 104 -7.51 -2.05 0.59
CA GLY A 104 -7.04 -0.76 1.09
C GLY A 104 -5.61 -0.49 0.64
N TRP A 105 -4.67 -1.39 0.95
CA TRP A 105 -3.26 -1.23 0.57
C TRP A 105 -3.06 -1.07 -0.93
N PHE A 106 -3.80 -1.83 -1.76
CA PHE A 106 -3.76 -1.66 -3.20
C PHE A 106 -4.17 -0.24 -3.63
N LEU A 107 -5.23 0.30 -3.01
CA LEU A 107 -5.68 1.67 -3.26
C LEU A 107 -4.63 2.70 -2.86
N ILE A 108 -3.92 2.48 -1.75
CA ILE A 108 -2.83 3.34 -1.27
C ILE A 108 -1.65 3.32 -2.25
N ILE A 109 -1.18 2.14 -2.68
CA ILE A 109 -0.12 2.02 -3.70
C ILE A 109 -0.57 2.74 -4.97
N TRP A 110 -1.80 2.48 -5.42
CA TRP A 110 -2.33 3.06 -6.63
C TRP A 110 -2.35 4.59 -6.55
N ALA A 111 -2.85 5.15 -5.45
CA ALA A 111 -2.87 6.59 -5.21
C ALA A 111 -1.46 7.18 -5.20
N TYR A 112 -0.52 6.53 -4.50
CA TYR A 112 0.88 6.94 -4.48
C TYR A 112 1.50 6.95 -5.88
N VAL A 113 1.39 5.84 -6.63
CA VAL A 113 1.93 5.73 -8.00
C VAL A 113 1.29 6.77 -8.93
N TYR A 114 -0.02 7.00 -8.79
CA TYR A 114 -0.76 7.99 -9.56
C TYR A 114 -0.23 9.42 -9.31
N HIS A 115 -0.07 9.81 -8.04
CA HIS A 115 0.46 11.13 -7.69
C HIS A 115 1.94 11.27 -8.05
N ARG A 116 2.74 10.24 -7.79
CA ARG A 116 4.18 10.18 -8.12
C ARG A 116 4.45 10.37 -9.62
N ARG A 117 3.58 9.89 -10.51
CA ARG A 117 3.68 10.10 -11.97
C ARG A 117 3.25 11.50 -12.44
N ARG A 118 2.71 12.34 -11.55
CA ARG A 118 2.15 13.66 -11.86
C ARG A 118 2.81 14.80 -11.09
N VAL A 119 4.01 14.56 -10.55
CA VAL A 119 4.81 15.60 -9.90
C VAL A 119 5.64 16.31 -10.96
N TYR A 120 5.30 17.57 -11.23
CA TYR A 120 5.98 18.42 -12.21
C TYR A 120 6.68 19.63 -11.56
N THR A 121 6.37 19.91 -10.29
CA THR A 121 6.88 21.07 -9.57
C THR A 121 7.41 20.70 -8.18
N ASN A 122 8.30 21.52 -7.63
CA ASN A 122 8.82 21.33 -6.26
C ASN A 122 7.71 21.37 -5.21
N THR A 123 6.69 22.22 -5.38
CA THR A 123 5.55 22.29 -4.44
C THR A 123 4.79 20.97 -4.39
N GLN A 124 4.53 20.34 -5.55
CA GLN A 124 3.90 19.03 -5.62
C GLN A 124 4.77 17.94 -4.99
N LEU A 125 6.09 18.04 -5.15
CA LEU A 125 7.04 17.13 -4.51
C LEU A 125 7.00 17.26 -2.98
N THR A 126 6.99 18.48 -2.44
CA THR A 126 6.88 18.72 -0.99
C THR A 126 5.56 18.19 -0.43
N LEU A 127 4.45 18.39 -1.14
CA LEU A 127 3.14 17.86 -0.74
C LEU A 127 3.14 16.33 -0.74
N LEU A 128 3.68 15.70 -1.79
CA LEU A 128 3.82 14.25 -1.86
C LEU A 128 4.68 13.73 -0.69
N LEU A 129 5.80 14.38 -0.41
CA LEU A 129 6.68 14.02 0.70
C LEU A 129 5.98 14.13 2.05
N ALA A 130 5.22 15.21 2.29
CA ALA A 130 4.47 15.39 3.52
C ALA A 130 3.40 14.30 3.71
N ILE A 131 2.70 13.93 2.63
CA ILE A 131 1.74 12.82 2.64
C ILE A 131 2.45 11.52 2.98
N VAL A 132 3.55 11.20 2.30
CA VAL A 132 4.32 9.97 2.53
C VAL A 132 4.83 9.89 3.97
N ILE A 133 5.39 10.98 4.52
CA ILE A 133 5.85 11.03 5.92
C ILE A 133 4.69 10.85 6.90
N GLY A 134 3.60 11.59 6.73
CA GLY A 134 2.44 11.49 7.61
C GLY A 134 1.84 10.07 7.59
N TYR A 135 1.77 9.48 6.41
CA TYR A 135 1.32 8.11 6.23
C TYR A 135 2.25 7.11 6.95
N SER A 136 3.56 7.26 6.77
CA SER A 136 4.57 6.42 7.44
C SER A 136 4.48 6.49 8.95
N PHE A 137 4.21 7.67 9.49
CA PHE A 137 4.09 7.88 10.92
C PHE A 137 2.86 7.16 11.49
N LEU A 138 1.69 7.31 10.84
CA LEU A 138 0.45 6.66 11.28
C LEU A 138 0.56 5.13 11.27
N PHE A 139 1.08 4.57 10.18
CA PHE A 139 1.22 3.11 10.04
C PHE A 139 2.39 2.54 10.84
N GLY A 140 3.46 3.31 11.02
CA GLY A 140 4.55 2.95 11.91
C GLY A 140 4.07 2.83 13.36
N LEU A 141 3.28 3.80 13.84
CA LEU A 141 2.70 3.74 15.19
C LEU A 141 1.81 2.50 15.39
N ASP A 142 0.94 2.20 14.43
CA ASP A 142 0.08 1.02 14.51
C ASP A 142 0.91 -0.29 14.54
N PHE A 143 1.94 -0.39 13.70
CA PHE A 143 2.86 -1.52 13.73
C PHE A 143 3.56 -1.65 15.09
N PHE A 144 4.13 -0.57 15.63
CA PHE A 144 4.82 -0.62 16.93
C PHE A 144 3.86 -0.93 18.09
N ASN A 145 2.61 -0.48 18.03
CA ASN A 145 1.60 -0.83 19.03
C ASN A 145 1.26 -2.32 18.98
N ASN A 146 0.98 -2.87 17.79
CA ASN A 146 0.66 -4.28 17.60
C ASN A 146 1.85 -5.20 17.92
N PHE A 147 3.05 -4.81 17.47
CA PHE A 147 4.28 -5.53 17.77
C PHE A 147 4.68 -5.43 19.24
N GLY A 148 4.47 -4.27 19.87
CA GLY A 148 4.66 -4.07 21.30
C GLY A 148 3.70 -4.93 22.12
N TYR A 149 2.45 -5.08 21.68
CA TYR A 149 1.49 -6.00 22.28
C TYR A 149 1.95 -7.47 22.15
N LEU A 150 2.42 -7.89 20.98
CA LEU A 150 3.00 -9.24 20.77
C LEU A 150 4.18 -9.49 21.72
N ILE A 151 5.16 -8.59 21.78
CA ILE A 151 6.32 -8.74 22.68
C ILE A 151 5.85 -8.77 24.13
N GLY A 152 4.91 -7.90 24.51
CA GLY A 152 4.32 -7.86 25.84
C GLY A 152 3.72 -9.22 26.24
N GLY A 153 2.88 -9.80 25.38
CA GLY A 153 2.29 -11.12 25.64
C GLY A 153 3.31 -12.27 25.65
N LEU A 154 4.38 -12.18 24.86
CA LEU A 154 5.46 -13.18 24.90
C LEU A 154 6.31 -13.10 26.18
N VAL A 155 6.52 -11.90 26.72
CA VAL A 155 7.35 -11.69 27.91
C VAL A 155 6.57 -11.87 29.21
N TYR A 156 5.30 -11.44 29.24
CA TYR A 156 4.52 -11.34 30.48
C TYR A 156 3.34 -12.31 30.59
N GLY A 157 3.01 -13.07 29.53
CA GLY A 157 1.89 -14.03 29.50
C GLY A 157 0.55 -13.34 29.31
#